data_AF-A0A7V9N8M4-F1
#
_entry.id   AF-A0A7V9N8M4-F1
#
_cell.length_a   1.000
_cell.length_b   1.000
_cell.length_c   1.000
_cell.angle_alpha   90.00
_cell.angle_beta   90.00
_cell.angle_gamma   90.00
#
_symmetry.space_group_name_H-M   'P 1'
#
loop_
_entity.id
_entity.type
_entity.pdbx_description
1 polymer ?
#
loop_
_entity_poly.entity_id
_entity_poly.type
_entity_poly.pdbx_seq_one_letter_code
_entity_poly.pdbx_strand_id
1 'polypeptide(L)'
;MDPTRFDTLTKRLVAPTTRRSALGAAVTGGLLSALGLARAVPEARAAQGGTCVLAFAAQVRQGPSVQQPLTAGSARGGEVRGELSFSLMPSGTLQNATLTLDDGSQLPVVGQANGYALQVRIELEPRVALVAIGVGEQEIARCQGAVDGVAAGPQVGDLGDWHAAGVQQARGSGGSGSGAQAGSGTTARGSSAGTGRGNAGSGNAGSGNAGGQTSPQAQGTGSSAANRDGSCAVGLVRCVCPDPPVDDAVCEGGCTDLNRDNTNCGACNTRCRRDLNEVCLDGVCVVLDDGVDDSCGGGFTLCAGVCVDTLTNGDHCGACNARCNIAAGESCFNGVCGILDVGVLCAVGLFDCAGTCVSFSDETNCGGCGIVCEEGTSCAGGVCCLFGLT
;
A
#
# COMPACT_ATOMS: atom_id res chain seq x y z
N MET A 1 -33.01 -1.12 -24.72
CA MET A 1 -32.33 0.13 -25.17
C MET A 1 -32.21 0.05 -26.68
N ASP A 2 -32.75 1.04 -27.40
CA ASP A 2 -32.89 1.03 -28.87
C ASP A 2 -31.73 1.81 -29.53
N PRO A 3 -30.91 1.18 -30.39
CA PRO A 3 -29.71 1.77 -30.99
C PRO A 3 -29.98 2.82 -32.08
N THR A 4 -31.22 3.07 -32.49
CA THR A 4 -31.54 4.00 -33.59
C THR A 4 -31.59 5.48 -33.19
N ARG A 5 -31.64 5.80 -31.89
CA ARG A 5 -31.72 7.20 -31.41
C ARG A 5 -30.40 7.96 -31.37
N PHE A 6 -29.26 7.28 -31.38
CA PHE A 6 -27.95 7.95 -31.35
C PHE A 6 -27.56 8.54 -32.71
N ASP A 7 -28.00 7.93 -33.81
CA ASP A 7 -27.58 8.30 -35.17
C ASP A 7 -28.24 9.58 -35.71
N THR A 8 -29.32 10.04 -35.08
CA THR A 8 -30.02 11.27 -35.46
C THR A 8 -29.43 12.53 -34.82
N LEU A 9 -28.71 12.40 -33.69
CA LEU A 9 -28.09 13.53 -32.99
C LEU A 9 -26.74 13.91 -33.62
N THR A 10 -25.97 12.92 -34.07
CA THR A 10 -24.65 13.13 -34.71
C THR A 10 -24.75 13.73 -36.11
N LYS A 11 -25.82 13.48 -36.87
CA LYS A 11 -26.03 14.07 -38.20
C LYS A 11 -26.51 15.53 -38.20
N ARG A 12 -26.90 16.10 -37.04
CA ARG A 12 -27.28 17.52 -36.92
C ARG A 12 -26.11 18.44 -36.56
N LEU A 13 -24.98 17.91 -36.11
CA LEU A 13 -23.83 18.71 -35.64
C LEU A 13 -22.69 18.83 -36.67
N VAL A 14 -22.84 18.25 -37.87
CA VAL A 14 -21.84 18.38 -38.94
C VAL A 14 -22.55 18.71 -40.26
N ALA A 15 -22.95 19.98 -40.40
CA ALA A 15 -23.23 20.59 -41.69
C ALA A 15 -22.21 21.73 -41.91
N PRO A 16 -21.45 21.73 -43.02
CA PRO A 16 -20.42 22.73 -43.26
C PRO A 16 -21.06 24.05 -43.68
N THR A 17 -21.05 25.05 -42.81
CA THR A 17 -21.45 26.42 -43.16
C THR A 17 -20.36 27.07 -44.00
N THR A 18 -20.63 27.21 -45.29
CA THR A 18 -19.78 27.93 -46.25
C THR A 18 -19.91 29.45 -46.07
N ARG A 19 -18.80 30.15 -46.34
CA ARG A 19 -18.51 31.58 -46.08
C ARG A 19 -19.31 32.60 -46.94
N ARG A 20 -20.59 32.35 -47.26
CA ARG A 20 -21.35 33.21 -48.20
C ARG A 20 -22.73 33.71 -47.73
N SER A 21 -23.10 33.52 -46.48
CA SER A 21 -24.36 34.03 -45.91
C SER A 21 -24.13 35.01 -44.74
N ALA A 22 -23.08 35.82 -44.83
CA ALA A 22 -22.95 37.04 -44.05
C ALA A 22 -23.39 38.21 -44.93
N LEU A 23 -24.63 38.67 -44.75
CA LEU A 23 -25.17 40.02 -44.99
C LEU A 23 -26.71 39.93 -45.07
N GLY A 24 -27.39 40.37 -44.01
CA GLY A 24 -28.84 40.58 -44.04
C GLY A 24 -29.56 40.21 -42.75
N ALA A 25 -29.37 41.00 -41.70
CA ALA A 25 -30.38 41.33 -40.69
C ALA A 25 -29.72 42.06 -39.52
N ALA A 26 -29.49 43.35 -39.69
CA ALA A 26 -29.45 44.26 -38.55
C ALA A 26 -30.89 44.73 -38.27
N VAL A 27 -31.15 45.08 -37.01
CA VAL A 27 -32.34 45.75 -36.46
C VAL A 27 -33.46 44.81 -35.97
N THR A 28 -33.39 44.42 -34.68
CA THR A 28 -34.40 44.70 -33.64
C THR A 28 -34.01 44.05 -32.31
N GLY A 29 -34.10 44.80 -31.21
CA GLY A 29 -34.28 44.22 -29.86
C GLY A 29 -33.04 44.17 -28.97
N GLY A 30 -32.66 45.31 -28.39
CA GLY A 30 -32.05 45.31 -27.06
C GLY A 30 -33.07 44.92 -25.97
N LEU A 31 -32.55 44.77 -24.74
CA LEU A 31 -33.25 44.52 -23.46
C LEU A 31 -33.58 43.06 -23.11
N LEU A 32 -32.58 42.33 -22.61
CA LEU A 32 -32.78 41.27 -21.59
C LEU A 32 -31.50 41.16 -20.72
N SER A 33 -31.14 42.25 -20.04
CA SER A 33 -30.15 42.25 -18.94
C SER A 33 -30.83 42.37 -17.56
N ALA A 34 -32.09 41.92 -17.43
CA ALA A 34 -32.93 42.21 -16.25
C ALA A 34 -33.68 40.99 -15.70
N LEU A 35 -33.14 39.78 -15.83
CA LEU A 35 -33.59 38.61 -15.08
C LEU A 35 -32.36 37.91 -14.51
N GLY A 36 -31.92 38.35 -13.33
CA GLY A 36 -30.85 37.78 -12.52
C GLY A 36 -31.15 36.35 -12.08
N LEU A 37 -31.14 35.42 -13.02
CA LEU A 37 -31.23 33.98 -12.83
C LEU A 37 -30.06 33.29 -13.54
N ALA A 38 -28.86 33.86 -13.43
CA ALA A 38 -27.70 32.99 -13.24
C ALA A 38 -27.84 32.47 -11.82
N ARG A 39 -28.40 31.26 -11.64
CA ARG A 39 -28.05 30.47 -10.47
C ARG A 39 -26.55 30.30 -10.56
N ALA A 40 -25.82 31.15 -9.84
CA ALA A 40 -24.51 30.77 -9.37
C ALA A 40 -24.71 29.40 -8.75
N VAL A 41 -24.16 28.36 -9.41
CA VAL A 41 -23.75 27.17 -8.69
C VAL A 41 -23.04 27.72 -7.45
N PRO A 42 -23.33 27.24 -6.23
CA PRO A 42 -22.48 27.58 -5.11
C PRO A 42 -21.08 27.11 -5.52
N GLU A 43 -20.29 28.02 -6.05
CA GLU A 43 -18.85 27.90 -6.12
C GLU A 43 -18.52 27.56 -4.68
N ALA A 44 -18.11 26.31 -4.46
CA ALA A 44 -17.46 25.89 -3.25
C ALA A 44 -16.52 27.03 -2.92
N ARG A 45 -16.84 27.78 -1.85
CA ARG A 45 -16.13 29.01 -1.53
C ARG A 45 -14.67 28.62 -1.53
N ALA A 46 -13.94 29.11 -2.52
CA ALA A 46 -12.50 29.00 -2.55
C ALA A 46 -12.05 29.32 -1.14
N ALA A 47 -11.22 28.44 -0.57
CA ALA A 47 -10.53 28.68 0.68
C ALA A 47 -10.20 30.17 0.73
N GLN A 48 -10.55 30.84 1.84
CA GLN A 48 -10.04 32.18 2.10
C GLN A 48 -8.56 32.14 1.73
N GLY A 49 -8.16 32.90 0.71
CA GLY A 49 -6.91 32.71 -0.06
C GLY A 49 -5.66 33.01 0.76
N GLY A 50 -5.43 32.22 1.81
CA GLY A 50 -4.37 32.33 2.77
C GLY A 50 -3.67 30.98 2.94
N THR A 51 -2.44 31.06 3.43
CA THR A 51 -1.64 29.89 3.76
C THR A 51 -2.23 29.20 4.99
N CYS A 52 -2.56 27.92 4.86
CA CYS A 52 -2.90 27.07 5.99
C CYS A 52 -1.61 26.64 6.69
N VAL A 53 -1.59 26.68 8.03
CA VAL A 53 -0.46 26.22 8.85
C VAL A 53 -0.98 25.26 9.92
N LEU A 54 -0.49 24.03 9.87
CA LEU A 54 -0.84 22.95 10.80
C LEU A 54 0.42 22.51 11.56
N ALA A 55 0.35 22.39 12.88
CA ALA A 55 1.37 21.67 13.64
C ALA A 55 1.26 20.20 13.28
N PHE A 56 2.29 19.63 12.66
CA PHE A 56 2.32 18.28 12.13
C PHE A 56 3.25 17.40 12.98
N ALA A 57 2.80 16.18 13.29
CA ALA A 57 3.60 15.17 13.94
C ALA A 57 3.26 13.79 13.37
N ALA A 58 4.27 13.06 12.89
CA ALA A 58 4.17 11.68 12.47
C ALA A 58 5.15 10.80 13.23
N GLN A 59 4.75 9.56 13.48
CA GLN A 59 5.54 8.57 14.19
C GLN A 59 5.46 7.22 13.50
N VAL A 60 6.61 6.72 13.04
CA VAL A 60 6.75 5.33 12.61
C VAL A 60 6.63 4.43 13.85
N ARG A 61 5.71 3.47 13.80
CA ARG A 61 5.40 2.52 14.89
C ARG A 61 5.93 1.12 14.59
N GLN A 62 5.96 0.75 13.32
CA GLN A 62 6.44 -0.52 12.84
C GLN A 62 7.38 -0.26 11.66
N GLY A 63 8.46 -1.04 11.57
CA GLY A 63 9.41 -0.99 10.47
C GLY A 63 10.84 -0.60 10.87
N PRO A 64 11.78 -0.60 9.91
CA PRO A 64 13.20 -0.33 10.15
C PRO A 64 13.50 1.04 10.79
N SER A 65 12.63 2.03 10.58
CA SER A 65 12.88 3.41 11.03
C SER A 65 12.42 3.72 12.45
N VAL A 66 11.79 2.80 13.18
CA VAL A 66 11.18 3.06 14.51
C VAL A 66 12.17 3.66 15.53
N GLN A 67 13.45 3.32 15.46
CA GLN A 67 14.49 3.81 16.39
C GLN A 67 15.47 4.80 15.75
N GLN A 68 15.29 5.11 14.46
CA GLN A 68 16.22 5.96 13.71
C GLN A 68 15.69 7.39 13.66
N PRO A 69 16.52 8.42 13.94
CA PRO A 69 16.11 9.80 13.76
C PRO A 69 15.83 10.05 12.27
N LEU A 70 14.61 10.48 11.95
CA LEU A 70 14.18 10.70 10.55
C LEU A 70 14.47 12.12 10.06
N THR A 71 14.57 13.07 10.99
CA THR A 71 14.91 14.45 10.71
C THR A 71 15.91 14.98 11.73
N ALA A 72 16.68 15.99 11.34
CA ALA A 72 17.53 16.73 12.28
C ALA A 72 16.68 17.32 13.41
N GLY A 73 17.11 17.13 14.66
CA GLY A 73 16.39 17.60 15.84
C GLY A 73 15.28 16.68 16.35
N SER A 74 14.99 15.54 15.69
CA SER A 74 14.06 14.54 16.23
C SER A 74 14.56 13.96 17.56
N ALA A 75 13.81 14.17 18.64
CA ALA A 75 14.17 13.69 19.97
C ALA A 75 13.89 12.19 20.14
N ARG A 76 13.05 11.62 19.27
CA ARG A 76 12.62 10.22 19.26
C ARG A 76 12.88 9.61 17.89
N GLY A 77 13.28 8.34 17.88
CA GLY A 77 13.38 7.57 16.64
C GLY A 77 12.02 7.46 15.94
N GLY A 78 12.03 7.41 14.62
CA GLY A 78 10.84 7.29 13.78
C GLY A 78 9.95 8.52 13.76
N GLU A 79 10.35 9.62 14.39
CA GLU A 79 9.51 10.82 14.55
C GLU A 79 9.85 11.90 13.52
N VAL A 80 8.81 12.51 12.95
CA VAL A 80 8.88 13.70 12.09
C VAL A 80 7.92 14.74 12.64
N ARG A 81 8.41 15.93 13.00
CA ARG A 81 7.60 17.03 13.53
C ARG A 81 7.95 18.36 12.89
N GLY A 82 6.96 19.23 12.77
CA GLY A 82 7.17 20.60 12.30
C GLY A 82 5.86 21.33 12.01
N GLU A 83 5.95 22.48 11.34
CA GLU A 83 4.81 23.22 10.83
C GLU A 83 4.60 22.92 9.34
N LEU A 84 3.51 22.22 9.02
CA LEU A 84 3.07 21.98 7.65
C LEU A 84 2.33 23.22 7.15
N SER A 85 2.90 23.90 6.16
CA SER A 85 2.29 25.07 5.53
C SER A 85 1.93 24.79 4.07
N PHE A 86 0.78 25.26 3.59
CA PHE A 86 0.36 25.16 2.18
C PHE A 86 -0.77 26.13 1.84
N SER A 87 -0.90 26.46 0.56
CA SER A 87 -2.12 27.09 0.01
C SER A 87 -2.91 26.05 -0.79
N LEU A 88 -4.25 26.12 -0.74
CA LEU A 88 -5.10 25.17 -1.45
C LEU A 88 -5.60 25.75 -2.78
N MET A 89 -5.30 25.06 -3.88
CA MET A 89 -5.83 25.41 -5.21
C MET A 89 -7.29 24.97 -5.34
N PRO A 90 -8.09 25.58 -6.24
CA PRO A 90 -9.47 25.12 -6.52
C PRO A 90 -9.57 23.65 -6.96
N SER A 91 -8.50 23.09 -7.52
CA SER A 91 -8.40 21.66 -7.87
C SER A 91 -8.26 20.72 -6.67
N GLY A 92 -8.05 21.25 -5.47
CA GLY A 92 -7.66 20.49 -4.29
C GLY A 92 -6.16 20.23 -4.18
N THR A 93 -5.35 20.67 -5.15
CA THR A 93 -3.89 20.51 -5.10
C THR A 93 -3.27 21.45 -4.07
N LEU A 94 -2.31 20.95 -3.28
CA LEU A 94 -1.50 21.78 -2.39
C LEU A 94 -0.47 22.58 -3.22
N GLN A 95 -0.40 23.90 -2.99
CA GLN A 95 0.56 24.81 -3.61
C GLN A 95 1.48 25.42 -2.55
N ASN A 96 2.76 25.62 -2.91
CA ASN A 96 3.80 26.14 -2.00
C ASN A 96 3.86 25.35 -0.68
N ALA A 97 3.67 24.03 -0.75
CA ALA A 97 3.58 23.19 0.43
C ALA A 97 4.96 22.84 0.97
N THR A 98 5.16 23.05 2.27
CA THR A 98 6.43 22.83 2.96
C THR A 98 6.18 22.33 4.38
N LEU A 99 7.05 21.46 4.89
CA LEU A 99 7.12 21.14 6.31
C LEU A 99 8.35 21.82 6.87
N THR A 100 8.15 22.80 7.75
CA THR A 100 9.24 23.51 8.44
C THR A 100 9.53 22.81 9.77
N LEU A 101 10.73 22.28 9.91
CA LEU A 101 11.18 21.57 11.12
C LEU A 101 11.57 22.59 12.22
N ASP A 102 11.73 22.09 13.45
CA ASP A 102 12.06 22.92 14.62
C ASP A 102 13.40 23.66 14.50
N ASP A 103 14.34 23.13 13.71
CA ASP A 103 15.63 23.76 13.42
C ASP A 103 15.56 24.82 12.28
N GLY A 104 14.37 25.04 11.72
CA GLY A 104 14.10 25.96 10.62
C GLY A 104 14.38 25.40 9.23
N SER A 105 14.85 24.16 9.12
CA SER A 105 14.99 23.50 7.82
C SER A 105 13.62 23.20 7.21
N GLN A 106 13.55 23.22 5.88
CA GLN A 106 12.30 23.05 5.14
C GLN A 106 12.36 21.80 4.28
N LEU A 107 11.38 20.93 4.46
CA LEU A 107 11.19 19.73 3.65
C LEU A 107 10.12 20.00 2.57
N PRO A 108 10.38 19.67 1.30
CA PRO A 108 9.40 19.79 0.24
C PRO A 108 8.19 18.90 0.49
N VAL A 109 7.00 19.43 0.25
CA VAL A 109 5.75 18.68 0.36
C VAL A 109 4.95 18.79 -0.94
N VAL A 110 4.41 17.66 -1.38
CA VAL A 110 3.38 17.62 -2.43
C VAL A 110 2.15 16.89 -1.90
N GLY A 111 0.97 17.18 -2.45
CA GLY A 111 -0.23 16.52 -1.99
C GLY A 111 -1.53 17.08 -2.56
N GLN A 112 -2.63 16.53 -2.09
CA GLN A 112 -3.97 17.06 -2.31
C GLN A 112 -4.81 17.07 -1.03
N ALA A 113 -5.78 17.98 -1.00
CA ALA A 113 -6.87 17.99 -0.04
C ALA A 113 -8.21 18.08 -0.78
N ASN A 114 -9.19 17.28 -0.34
CA ASN A 114 -10.54 17.32 -0.88
C ASN A 114 -11.56 17.09 0.24
N GLY A 115 -12.39 18.09 0.49
CA GLY A 115 -13.31 18.09 1.64
C GLY A 115 -12.53 17.89 2.94
N TYR A 116 -12.77 16.77 3.61
CA TYR A 116 -12.12 16.38 4.86
C TYR A 116 -10.83 15.59 4.66
N ALA A 117 -10.53 15.10 3.45
CA ALA A 117 -9.36 14.28 3.21
C ALA A 117 -8.10 15.13 2.96
N LEU A 118 -6.97 14.75 3.55
CA LEU A 118 -5.64 15.32 3.30
C LEU A 118 -4.64 14.19 3.02
N GLN A 119 -3.89 14.33 1.93
CA GLN A 119 -2.86 13.39 1.52
C GLN A 119 -1.60 14.18 1.19
N VAL A 120 -0.50 13.87 1.86
CA VAL A 120 0.78 14.55 1.67
C VAL A 120 1.92 13.55 1.51
N ARG A 121 2.89 13.91 0.68
CA ARG A 121 4.17 13.24 0.53
C ARG A 121 5.26 14.25 0.88
N ILE A 122 5.97 13.97 1.95
CA ILE A 122 7.02 14.82 2.53
C ILE A 122 8.37 14.20 2.15
N GLU A 123 9.18 14.94 1.40
CA GLU A 123 10.51 14.48 0.98
C GLU A 123 11.52 14.73 2.10
N LEU A 124 12.02 13.66 2.73
CA LEU A 124 13.01 13.73 3.81
C LEU A 124 14.43 13.84 3.21
N GLU A 125 14.70 13.07 2.16
CA GLU A 125 15.93 13.09 1.36
C GLU A 125 15.57 12.81 -0.10
N PRO A 126 16.48 13.01 -1.08
CA PRO A 126 16.20 12.72 -2.48
C PRO A 126 15.66 11.29 -2.68
N ARG A 127 14.41 11.19 -3.13
CA ARG A 127 13.66 9.91 -3.32
C ARG A 127 13.27 9.17 -2.04
N VAL A 128 13.54 9.70 -0.87
CA VAL A 128 13.11 9.15 0.43
C VAL A 128 11.99 10.03 0.98
N ALA A 129 10.81 9.46 1.17
CA ALA A 129 9.65 10.25 1.57
C ALA A 129 8.76 9.54 2.60
N LEU A 130 8.19 10.34 3.47
CA LEU A 130 7.07 9.95 4.32
C LEU A 130 5.77 10.30 3.61
N VAL A 131 4.86 9.34 3.47
CA VAL A 131 3.52 9.56 2.94
C VAL A 131 2.54 9.53 4.11
N ALA A 132 1.72 10.57 4.23
CA ALA A 132 0.71 10.69 5.28
C ALA A 132 -0.68 10.90 4.64
N ILE A 133 -1.62 10.05 5.01
CA ILE A 133 -3.00 10.04 4.51
C ILE A 133 -3.93 10.13 5.71
N GLY A 134 -4.85 11.08 5.72
CA GLY A 134 -5.71 11.32 6.88
C GLY A 134 -6.98 12.08 6.56
N VAL A 135 -7.80 12.20 7.60
CA VAL A 135 -9.11 12.84 7.57
C VAL A 135 -9.19 13.89 8.67
N GLY A 136 -9.67 15.07 8.31
CA GLY A 136 -9.88 16.18 9.23
C GLY A 136 -11.22 16.10 9.95
N GLU A 137 -11.27 16.69 11.15
CA GLU A 137 -12.53 16.98 11.86
C GLU A 137 -13.40 17.99 11.11
N GLN A 138 -12.76 18.85 10.32
CA GLN A 138 -13.39 19.85 9.46
C GLN A 138 -12.86 19.75 8.04
N GLU A 139 -13.54 20.41 7.09
CA GLU A 139 -13.01 20.58 5.75
C GLU A 139 -11.63 21.22 5.81
N ILE A 140 -10.65 20.62 5.12
CA ILE A 140 -9.25 21.06 5.12
C ILE A 140 -9.11 22.51 4.64
N ALA A 141 -10.01 22.96 3.75
CA ALA A 141 -10.08 24.33 3.28
C ALA A 141 -10.37 25.37 4.39
N ARG A 142 -10.88 24.94 5.55
CA ARG A 142 -11.09 25.80 6.73
C ARG A 142 -9.82 26.02 7.55
N CYS A 143 -8.80 25.18 7.35
CA CYS A 143 -7.57 25.19 8.12
C CYS A 143 -7.81 25.24 9.65
N GLN A 144 -8.78 24.45 10.11
CA GLN A 144 -9.19 24.38 11.52
C GLN A 144 -9.47 22.93 11.89
N GLY A 145 -9.35 22.61 13.18
CA GLY A 145 -9.53 21.25 13.69
C GLY A 145 -8.28 20.39 13.54
N ALA A 146 -8.40 19.17 14.05
CA ALA A 146 -7.40 18.13 13.90
C ALA A 146 -7.55 17.39 12.56
N VAL A 147 -6.45 16.79 12.11
CA VAL A 147 -6.36 15.85 11.00
C VAL A 147 -5.53 14.68 11.48
N ASP A 148 -6.09 13.48 11.36
CA ASP A 148 -5.46 12.26 11.86
C ASP A 148 -5.44 11.20 10.76
N GLY A 149 -4.44 10.32 10.81
CA GLY A 149 -4.41 9.20 9.90
C GLY A 149 -3.16 8.35 9.99
N VAL A 150 -2.91 7.64 8.89
CA VAL A 150 -1.80 6.69 8.76
C VAL A 150 -0.64 7.30 7.99
N ALA A 151 0.57 6.91 8.38
CA ALA A 151 1.80 7.27 7.70
C ALA A 151 2.53 6.01 7.23
N ALA A 152 3.21 6.11 6.09
CA ALA A 152 4.04 5.05 5.52
C ALA A 152 5.37 5.61 5.01
N GLY A 153 6.41 4.78 5.07
CA GLY A 153 7.79 5.21 4.81
C GLY A 153 8.47 5.80 6.06
N PRO A 154 9.73 6.24 5.95
CA PRO A 154 10.50 6.40 4.71
C PRO A 154 11.08 5.12 4.09
N GLN A 155 11.24 4.05 4.86
CA GLN A 155 11.75 2.77 4.38
C GLN A 155 10.60 1.81 4.07
N VAL A 156 10.87 0.80 3.25
CA VAL A 156 9.90 -0.27 2.98
C VAL A 156 9.61 -1.00 4.29
N GLY A 157 8.31 -1.20 4.58
CA GLY A 157 7.85 -1.79 5.83
C GLY A 157 7.62 -0.79 6.97
N ASP A 158 7.94 0.50 6.79
CA ASP A 158 7.60 1.53 7.77
C ASP A 158 6.10 1.86 7.71
N LEU A 159 5.43 1.72 8.85
CA LEU A 159 4.03 2.07 9.08
C LEU A 159 3.89 2.81 10.40
N GLY A 160 2.97 3.77 10.44
CA GLY A 160 2.77 4.61 11.60
C GLY A 160 1.48 5.41 11.57
N ASP A 161 1.39 6.31 12.55
CA ASP A 161 0.30 7.29 12.68
C ASP A 161 0.85 8.70 12.51
N TRP A 162 -0.05 9.61 12.17
CA TRP A 162 0.23 11.04 12.20
C TRP A 162 -0.98 11.82 12.66
N HIS A 163 -0.68 12.99 13.21
CA HIS A 163 -1.63 13.97 13.69
C HIS A 163 -1.18 15.35 13.20
N ALA A 164 -2.13 16.17 12.80
CA ALA A 164 -1.91 17.59 12.64
C ALA A 164 -3.07 18.41 13.19
N ALA A 165 -2.78 19.59 13.72
CA ALA A 165 -3.81 20.50 14.19
C ALA A 165 -3.48 21.93 13.79
N GLY A 166 -4.52 22.72 13.48
CA GLY A 166 -4.36 24.13 13.18
C GLY A 166 -3.64 24.86 14.32
N VAL A 167 -2.56 25.57 13.99
CA VAL A 167 -1.85 26.39 14.98
C VAL A 167 -2.74 27.59 15.29
N GLN A 168 -3.60 27.47 16.29
CA GLN A 168 -4.18 28.64 16.93
C GLN A 168 -2.98 29.46 17.42
N GLN A 169 -2.75 30.64 16.84
CA GLN A 169 -1.76 31.59 17.36
C GLN A 169 -2.11 31.86 18.82
N ALA A 170 -1.46 31.13 19.72
CA ALA A 170 -1.67 31.26 21.14
C ALA A 170 -1.15 32.63 21.54
N ARG A 171 -2.08 33.52 21.87
CA ARG A 171 -1.78 34.61 22.80
C ARG A 171 -1.21 33.97 24.06
N GLY A 172 0.04 34.31 24.35
CA GLY A 172 0.89 33.58 25.28
C GLY A 172 0.30 33.33 26.67
N SER A 173 0.55 32.12 27.16
CA SER A 173 0.78 31.75 28.56
C SER A 173 1.22 30.28 28.50
N GLY A 174 2.46 29.90 28.79
CA GLY A 174 3.11 30.05 30.09
C GLY A 174 2.76 28.85 30.96
N GLY A 175 3.41 27.70 30.77
CA GLY A 175 3.15 26.50 31.57
C GLY A 175 4.17 25.38 31.35
N SER A 176 5.21 25.37 32.18
CA SER A 176 6.22 24.32 32.31
C SER A 176 5.68 23.07 33.01
N GLY A 177 6.22 21.90 32.67
CA GLY A 177 6.07 20.66 33.44
C GLY A 177 6.63 19.48 32.62
N SER A 178 7.93 19.19 32.72
CA SER A 178 8.58 18.31 33.72
C SER A 178 8.69 16.87 33.22
N GLY A 179 9.94 16.44 33.02
CA GLY A 179 10.29 15.12 32.52
C GLY A 179 10.20 14.02 33.57
N ALA A 180 10.24 12.79 33.07
CA ALA A 180 10.45 11.58 33.87
C ALA A 180 11.43 10.68 33.13
N GLN A 181 12.63 10.57 33.70
CA GLN A 181 13.64 9.56 33.39
C GLN A 181 13.35 8.26 34.16
N ALA A 182 13.97 7.20 33.65
CA ALA A 182 14.62 6.09 34.38
C ALA A 182 13.97 4.70 34.24
N GLY A 183 14.84 3.74 33.89
CA GLY A 183 14.52 2.31 33.91
C GLY A 183 15.62 1.42 33.31
N SER A 184 16.89 1.67 33.63
CA SER A 184 18.02 0.77 33.31
C SER A 184 17.95 -0.48 34.19
N GLY A 185 17.95 -1.67 33.58
CA GLY A 185 18.12 -2.96 34.26
C GLY A 185 19.21 -3.78 33.58
N THR A 186 20.41 -3.74 34.16
CA THR A 186 21.55 -4.60 33.83
C THR A 186 21.52 -5.84 34.71
N THR A 187 21.70 -7.03 34.13
CA THR A 187 22.31 -8.18 34.83
C THR A 187 23.19 -8.95 33.86
N ALA A 188 24.38 -9.29 34.36
CA ALA A 188 25.51 -9.80 33.61
C ALA A 188 25.77 -11.28 33.90
N ARG A 189 26.62 -11.85 33.02
CA ARG A 189 27.60 -12.95 33.24
C ARG A 189 27.16 -14.40 33.08
N GLY A 190 27.96 -15.11 32.29
CA GLY A 190 28.10 -16.58 32.32
C GLY A 190 28.94 -17.11 31.16
N SER A 191 30.27 -17.03 31.27
CA SER A 191 31.26 -17.56 30.32
C SER A 191 31.35 -19.09 30.36
N SER A 192 31.66 -19.73 29.22
CA SER A 192 32.62 -20.85 29.19
C SER A 192 33.10 -21.15 27.77
N ALA A 193 34.42 -21.08 27.61
CA ALA A 193 35.19 -21.50 26.45
C ALA A 193 35.22 -23.05 26.32
N GLY A 194 35.36 -23.53 25.09
CA GLY A 194 35.62 -24.93 24.78
C GLY A 194 36.33 -25.06 23.45
N THR A 195 37.67 -25.13 23.51
CA THR A 195 38.57 -25.43 22.39
C THR A 195 38.53 -26.91 22.02
N GLY A 196 38.52 -27.24 20.72
CA GLY A 196 38.76 -28.59 20.21
C GLY A 196 39.25 -28.58 18.76
N ARG A 197 40.52 -28.95 18.56
CA ARG A 197 41.19 -29.14 17.26
C ARG A 197 41.25 -30.63 16.90
N GLY A 198 41.28 -30.93 15.59
CA GLY A 198 41.67 -32.21 14.98
C GLY A 198 40.47 -33.09 14.62
N ASN A 199 40.43 -33.87 13.54
CA ASN A 199 41.48 -34.30 12.61
C ASN A 199 40.81 -34.84 11.32
N ALA A 200 41.62 -34.98 10.27
CA ALA A 200 41.30 -35.48 8.94
C ALA A 200 40.72 -36.91 8.89
N GLY A 201 39.98 -37.19 7.82
CA GLY A 201 39.57 -38.54 7.41
C GLY A 201 39.15 -38.56 5.94
N SER A 202 40.05 -39.04 5.07
CA SER A 202 39.81 -39.36 3.66
C SER A 202 39.19 -40.75 3.46
N GLY A 203 38.47 -40.89 2.34
CA GLY A 203 38.20 -42.15 1.64
C GLY A 203 36.71 -42.47 1.53
N ASN A 204 36.17 -43.07 0.46
CA ASN A 204 36.63 -43.39 -0.89
C ASN A 204 35.38 -43.87 -1.69
N ALA A 205 35.47 -43.76 -3.02
CA ALA A 205 34.85 -44.60 -4.07
C ALA A 205 33.33 -44.84 -4.13
N GLY A 206 32.78 -44.50 -5.30
CA GLY A 206 31.51 -45.00 -5.83
C GLY A 206 31.39 -44.70 -7.33
N SER A 207 32.04 -45.54 -8.14
CA SER A 207 32.05 -45.49 -9.61
C SER A 207 30.75 -46.03 -10.21
N GLY A 208 30.25 -45.37 -11.26
CA GLY A 208 29.21 -45.88 -12.16
C GLY A 208 29.39 -45.27 -13.56
N ASN A 209 29.65 -46.11 -14.54
CA ASN A 209 30.15 -45.80 -15.88
C ASN A 209 29.10 -46.14 -16.94
N ALA A 210 28.95 -45.32 -17.99
CA ALA A 210 28.46 -45.68 -19.33
C ALA A 210 28.84 -44.52 -20.28
N GLY A 211 29.89 -44.63 -21.11
CA GLY A 211 29.83 -45.12 -22.50
C GLY A 211 29.11 -44.11 -23.41
N GLY A 212 29.67 -43.44 -24.41
CA GLY A 212 30.90 -43.57 -25.17
C GLY A 212 30.58 -43.16 -26.62
N GLN A 213 31.36 -42.28 -27.25
CA GLN A 213 31.63 -42.25 -28.70
C GLN A 213 32.64 -41.15 -29.06
N THR A 214 33.62 -41.54 -29.88
CA THR A 214 34.76 -40.76 -30.38
C THR A 214 34.56 -40.37 -31.84
N SER A 215 34.93 -39.14 -32.26
CA SER A 215 35.73 -38.82 -33.47
C SER A 215 35.89 -37.29 -33.67
N PRO A 216 36.77 -36.76 -34.56
CA PRO A 216 37.95 -35.99 -34.13
C PRO A 216 38.00 -34.52 -34.60
N GLN A 217 38.87 -33.76 -33.92
CA GLN A 217 39.56 -32.51 -34.32
C GLN A 217 38.77 -31.40 -35.05
N ALA A 218 38.62 -30.26 -34.37
CA ALA A 218 38.80 -28.94 -34.97
C ALA A 218 39.38 -27.96 -33.93
N GLN A 219 40.63 -27.57 -34.12
CA GLN A 219 41.22 -26.40 -33.43
C GLN A 219 40.62 -25.15 -34.07
N GLY A 220 39.63 -24.56 -33.40
CA GLY A 220 39.02 -23.29 -33.79
C GLY A 220 39.06 -22.32 -32.62
N THR A 221 39.68 -21.16 -32.82
CA THR A 221 39.76 -20.06 -31.84
C THR A 221 38.44 -19.29 -31.75
N GLY A 222 37.35 -19.97 -31.39
CA GLY A 222 36.01 -19.40 -31.26
C GLY A 222 35.44 -19.61 -29.86
N SER A 223 34.98 -18.53 -29.22
CA SER A 223 34.18 -18.60 -28.00
C SER A 223 32.79 -19.13 -28.35
N SER A 224 32.51 -20.39 -28.06
CA SER A 224 31.16 -20.96 -28.22
C SER A 224 30.45 -21.08 -26.86
N ALA A 225 29.14 -20.80 -26.88
CA ALA A 225 28.23 -20.79 -25.73
C ALA A 225 28.08 -22.16 -25.05
N ALA A 226 27.66 -22.15 -23.78
CA ALA A 226 27.35 -23.34 -22.99
C ALA A 226 26.27 -24.23 -23.65
N ASN A 227 26.23 -25.52 -23.28
CA ASN A 227 25.17 -26.44 -23.71
C ASN A 227 23.79 -25.97 -23.21
N ARG A 228 22.70 -26.48 -23.81
CA ARG A 228 21.31 -26.18 -23.38
C ARG A 228 21.02 -26.51 -21.91
N ASP A 229 21.87 -27.36 -21.32
CA ASP A 229 21.78 -27.83 -19.94
C ASP A 229 22.72 -27.03 -19.01
N GLY A 230 23.22 -25.87 -19.44
CA GLY A 230 24.09 -24.98 -18.65
C GLY A 230 25.53 -25.45 -18.44
N SER A 231 25.88 -26.67 -18.90
CA SER A 231 27.22 -27.25 -18.74
C SER A 231 28.22 -26.75 -19.80
N CYS A 232 29.44 -26.40 -19.37
CA CYS A 232 30.54 -26.06 -20.28
C CYS A 232 31.01 -27.28 -21.09
N ALA A 233 31.13 -27.13 -22.41
CA ALA A 233 31.69 -28.18 -23.26
C ALA A 233 33.19 -28.40 -22.95
N VAL A 234 33.60 -29.66 -22.79
CA VAL A 234 34.98 -30.05 -22.49
C VAL A 234 35.89 -29.68 -23.67
N GLY A 235 36.85 -28.77 -23.46
CA GLY A 235 37.87 -28.41 -24.46
C GLY A 235 37.86 -26.95 -24.98
N LEU A 236 37.06 -26.05 -24.41
CA LEU A 236 37.05 -24.62 -24.77
C LEU A 236 37.88 -23.76 -23.80
N VAL A 237 38.44 -22.65 -24.31
CA VAL A 237 39.39 -21.78 -23.58
C VAL A 237 38.70 -20.78 -22.65
N ARG A 238 37.40 -20.50 -22.84
CA ARG A 238 36.57 -19.65 -21.96
C ARG A 238 35.09 -20.04 -22.08
N CYS A 239 34.43 -20.24 -20.95
CA CYS A 239 32.97 -20.39 -20.88
C CYS A 239 32.31 -19.01 -20.85
N VAL A 240 31.24 -18.84 -21.62
CA VAL A 240 30.37 -17.66 -21.59
C VAL A 240 28.94 -18.18 -21.53
N CYS A 241 28.16 -17.68 -20.58
CA CYS A 241 26.75 -18.05 -20.45
C CYS A 241 25.96 -17.52 -21.65
N PRO A 242 25.02 -18.29 -22.20
CA PRO A 242 24.20 -17.83 -23.31
C PRO A 242 23.25 -16.72 -22.83
N ASP A 243 23.35 -15.50 -23.37
CA ASP A 243 22.31 -14.47 -23.20
C ASP A 243 20.97 -14.93 -23.82
N PRO A 244 19.78 -14.56 -23.31
CA PRO A 244 19.36 -14.07 -21.97
C PRO A 244 18.59 -15.17 -21.17
N PRO A 245 18.40 -15.02 -19.84
CA PRO A 245 18.34 -13.78 -19.05
C PRO A 245 19.67 -13.36 -18.39
N VAL A 246 19.75 -12.07 -18.04
CA VAL A 246 20.94 -11.23 -17.88
C VAL A 246 21.74 -11.40 -16.58
N ASP A 247 21.59 -12.50 -15.85
CA ASP A 247 22.13 -12.59 -14.48
C ASP A 247 22.83 -13.95 -14.18
N ASP A 248 23.14 -14.71 -15.23
CA ASP A 248 23.84 -15.98 -15.10
C ASP A 248 25.37 -15.79 -14.98
N ALA A 249 25.97 -16.36 -13.94
CA ALA A 249 27.43 -16.41 -13.79
C ALA A 249 27.97 -17.84 -13.97
N VAL A 250 29.21 -17.93 -14.45
CA VAL A 250 29.92 -19.21 -14.54
C VAL A 250 30.42 -19.60 -13.15
N CYS A 251 29.68 -20.48 -12.47
CA CYS A 251 30.02 -21.04 -11.18
C CYS A 251 30.41 -22.52 -11.34
N GLU A 252 31.57 -22.91 -10.84
CA GLU A 252 32.07 -24.30 -10.84
C GLU A 252 32.04 -25.03 -12.21
N GLY A 253 32.14 -24.27 -13.31
CA GLY A 253 32.16 -24.81 -14.68
C GLY A 253 30.78 -24.96 -15.33
N GLY A 254 29.74 -24.37 -14.76
CA GLY A 254 28.40 -24.25 -15.35
C GLY A 254 27.80 -22.86 -15.15
N CYS A 255 26.75 -22.55 -15.90
CA CYS A 255 25.98 -21.31 -15.73
C CYS A 255 24.93 -21.47 -14.65
N THR A 256 24.86 -20.49 -13.76
CA THR A 256 23.94 -20.46 -12.62
C THR A 256 23.29 -19.08 -12.54
N ASP A 257 21.98 -19.05 -12.30
CA ASP A 257 21.21 -17.82 -12.11
C ASP A 257 21.47 -17.24 -10.72
N LEU A 258 22.25 -16.15 -10.65
CA LEU A 258 22.61 -15.54 -9.37
C LEU A 258 21.43 -14.89 -8.67
N ASN A 259 20.30 -14.66 -9.35
CA ASN A 259 19.13 -14.02 -8.76
C ASN A 259 18.18 -14.98 -8.07
N ARG A 260 18.30 -16.28 -8.33
CA ARG A 260 17.35 -17.30 -7.86
C ARG A 260 18.00 -18.53 -7.25
N ASP A 261 19.26 -18.79 -7.55
CA ASP A 261 19.96 -19.97 -7.01
C ASP A 261 20.36 -19.75 -5.55
N ASN A 262 19.66 -20.41 -4.61
CA ASN A 262 19.98 -20.39 -3.18
C ASN A 262 21.41 -20.87 -2.85
N THR A 263 22.13 -21.50 -3.78
CA THR A 263 23.52 -21.93 -3.59
C THR A 263 24.55 -20.97 -4.17
N ASN A 264 24.13 -19.98 -4.96
CA ASN A 264 24.96 -19.00 -5.65
C ASN A 264 24.31 -17.61 -5.67
N CYS A 265 23.67 -17.19 -4.58
CA CYS A 265 22.86 -15.98 -4.56
C CYS A 265 23.71 -14.70 -4.60
N GLY A 266 23.57 -13.91 -5.66
CA GLY A 266 24.33 -12.67 -5.90
C GLY A 266 25.81 -12.87 -6.25
N ALA A 267 26.38 -14.03 -5.95
CA ALA A 267 27.72 -14.45 -6.35
C ALA A 267 27.88 -15.98 -6.24
N CYS A 268 28.81 -16.54 -7.02
CA CYS A 268 29.13 -17.96 -6.94
C CYS A 268 29.49 -18.39 -5.51
N ASN A 269 28.96 -19.53 -5.08
CA ASN A 269 29.13 -20.12 -3.77
C ASN A 269 28.57 -19.30 -2.58
N THR A 270 27.76 -18.28 -2.84
CA THR A 270 27.00 -17.60 -1.79
C THR A 270 25.72 -18.38 -1.50
N ARG A 271 25.72 -19.13 -0.41
CA ARG A 271 24.57 -19.96 -0.01
C ARG A 271 23.66 -19.23 0.95
N CYS A 272 22.37 -19.14 0.61
CA CYS A 272 21.36 -18.67 1.54
C CYS A 272 21.16 -19.69 2.68
N ARG A 273 21.01 -19.17 3.89
CA ARG A 273 20.93 -19.97 5.11
C ARG A 273 19.60 -20.69 5.21
N ARG A 274 19.61 -22.00 4.94
CA ARG A 274 18.43 -22.86 5.13
C ARG A 274 17.95 -22.89 6.58
N ASP A 275 18.86 -22.76 7.55
CA ASP A 275 18.51 -22.73 8.97
C ASP A 275 17.74 -21.46 9.38
N LEU A 276 17.80 -20.41 8.57
CA LEU A 276 17.05 -19.16 8.74
C LEU A 276 15.95 -18.99 7.68
N ASN A 277 15.63 -20.05 6.93
CA ASN A 277 14.64 -20.01 5.85
C ASN A 277 14.91 -18.90 4.80
N GLU A 278 16.18 -18.66 4.49
CA GLU A 278 16.54 -17.66 3.48
C GLU A 278 16.37 -18.20 2.05
N VAL A 279 15.77 -17.39 1.19
CA VAL A 279 15.69 -17.64 -0.26
C VAL A 279 16.47 -16.59 -1.04
N CYS A 280 16.94 -16.95 -2.23
CA CYS A 280 17.56 -15.99 -3.12
C CYS A 280 16.48 -15.21 -3.87
N LEU A 281 16.38 -13.91 -3.58
CA LEU A 281 15.49 -13.00 -4.29
C LEU A 281 16.32 -11.85 -4.85
N ASP A 282 16.33 -11.73 -6.17
CA ASP A 282 17.06 -10.69 -6.91
C ASP A 282 18.53 -10.55 -6.47
N GLY A 283 19.16 -11.70 -6.22
CA GLY A 283 20.59 -11.79 -5.89
C GLY A 283 20.91 -11.52 -4.42
N VAL A 284 19.89 -11.46 -3.56
CA VAL A 284 20.04 -11.25 -2.12
C VAL A 284 19.36 -12.39 -1.36
N CYS A 285 20.06 -12.95 -0.37
CA CYS A 285 19.45 -13.88 0.57
C CYS A 285 18.52 -13.11 1.51
N VAL A 286 17.23 -13.36 1.42
CA VAL A 286 16.19 -12.75 2.25
C VAL A 286 15.51 -13.82 3.08
N VAL A 287 15.26 -13.53 4.36
CA VAL A 287 14.46 -14.38 5.24
C VAL A 287 13.00 -14.24 4.81
N LEU A 288 12.35 -15.35 4.45
CA LEU A 288 10.90 -15.36 4.30
C LEU A 288 10.29 -15.55 5.67
N ASP A 289 9.95 -14.44 6.32
CA ASP A 289 9.05 -14.47 7.47
C ASP A 289 7.64 -14.83 6.97
N ASP A 290 7.05 -15.86 7.60
CA ASP A 290 5.65 -16.28 7.54
C ASP A 290 5.12 -17.01 6.28
N GLY A 291 5.79 -18.10 5.89
CA GLY A 291 5.07 -19.30 5.43
C GLY A 291 4.67 -19.39 3.95
N VAL A 292 5.16 -18.53 3.07
CA VAL A 292 5.05 -18.75 1.62
C VAL A 292 6.16 -19.71 1.19
N ASP A 293 5.91 -21.00 1.33
CA ASP A 293 6.66 -22.05 0.64
C ASP A 293 6.21 -22.04 -0.84
N ASP A 294 7.08 -21.55 -1.74
CA ASP A 294 6.88 -21.43 -3.20
C ASP A 294 6.61 -22.79 -3.91
N SER A 295 6.49 -23.87 -3.15
CA SER A 295 5.88 -25.13 -3.60
C SER A 295 4.39 -24.97 -3.96
N CYS A 296 3.71 -23.98 -3.37
CA CYS A 296 2.31 -23.66 -3.62
C CYS A 296 2.21 -22.30 -4.32
N GLY A 297 1.68 -22.26 -5.54
CA GLY A 297 1.51 -21.00 -6.28
C GLY A 297 0.86 -19.89 -5.44
N GLY A 298 1.21 -18.64 -5.71
CA GLY A 298 0.91 -17.49 -4.84
C GLY A 298 -0.52 -17.45 -4.27
N GLY A 299 -0.61 -17.23 -2.96
CA GLY A 299 -1.87 -17.18 -2.20
C GLY A 299 -2.21 -18.45 -1.42
N PHE A 300 -1.39 -19.51 -1.52
CA PHE A 300 -1.59 -20.77 -0.81
C PHE A 300 -0.40 -21.08 0.10
N THR A 301 -0.67 -21.71 1.24
CA THR A 301 0.33 -22.19 2.21
C THR A 301 0.47 -23.71 2.08
N LEU A 302 1.70 -24.23 2.08
CA LEU A 302 1.92 -25.68 2.09
C LEU A 302 1.69 -26.25 3.51
N CYS A 303 0.60 -26.96 3.71
CA CYS A 303 0.27 -27.63 4.96
C CYS A 303 0.31 -29.15 4.80
N ALA A 304 1.31 -29.79 5.43
CA ALA A 304 1.51 -31.24 5.39
C ALA A 304 1.53 -31.84 3.96
N GLY A 305 2.14 -31.11 3.01
CA GLY A 305 2.25 -31.53 1.62
C GLY A 305 1.06 -31.18 0.73
N VAL A 306 0.07 -30.43 1.24
CA VAL A 306 -1.09 -29.95 0.49
C VAL A 306 -1.13 -28.43 0.51
N CYS A 307 -1.35 -27.81 -0.64
CA CYS A 307 -1.56 -26.37 -0.74
C CYS A 307 -2.96 -26.00 -0.24
N VAL A 308 -3.03 -25.18 0.79
CA VAL A 308 -4.28 -24.71 1.39
C VAL A 308 -4.31 -23.18 1.45
N ASP A 309 -5.48 -22.60 1.21
CA ASP A 309 -5.68 -21.17 1.40
C ASP A 309 -5.96 -20.91 2.89
N THR A 310 -4.98 -20.37 3.60
CA THR A 310 -5.08 -20.09 5.04
C THR A 310 -5.99 -18.90 5.35
N LEU A 311 -6.42 -18.13 4.33
CA LEU A 311 -7.32 -17.00 4.52
C LEU A 311 -8.79 -17.41 4.59
N THR A 312 -9.13 -18.57 4.02
CA THR A 312 -10.52 -19.03 3.86
C THR A 312 -10.77 -20.46 4.36
N ASN A 313 -9.73 -21.28 4.54
CA ASN A 313 -9.88 -22.67 4.97
C ASN A 313 -10.10 -22.77 6.48
N GLY A 314 -11.28 -23.24 6.88
CA GLY A 314 -11.67 -23.43 8.28
C GLY A 314 -10.81 -24.43 9.07
N ASP A 315 -10.10 -25.35 8.42
CA ASP A 315 -9.18 -26.28 9.08
C ASP A 315 -7.72 -25.74 9.16
N HIS A 316 -7.42 -24.62 8.49
CA HIS A 316 -6.07 -24.04 8.38
C HIS A 316 -6.09 -22.50 8.46
N CYS A 317 -6.92 -21.93 9.32
CA CYS A 317 -7.20 -20.49 9.34
C CYS A 317 -6.05 -19.68 9.97
N GLY A 318 -5.38 -18.86 9.16
CA GLY A 318 -4.22 -18.06 9.56
C GLY A 318 -2.91 -18.85 9.64
N ALA A 319 -2.97 -20.18 9.86
CA ALA A 319 -1.81 -21.06 9.86
C ALA A 319 -2.22 -22.54 9.63
N CYS A 320 -1.24 -23.39 9.29
CA CYS A 320 -1.48 -24.82 9.14
C CYS A 320 -2.04 -25.46 10.43
N ASN A 321 -3.12 -26.24 10.30
CA ASN A 321 -3.83 -26.91 11.39
C ASN A 321 -4.46 -25.97 12.43
N ALA A 322 -4.57 -24.67 12.13
CA ALA A 322 -5.32 -23.72 12.94
C ALA A 322 -6.82 -23.84 12.62
N ARG A 323 -7.49 -24.80 13.25
CA ARG A 323 -8.90 -25.12 12.97
C ARG A 323 -9.84 -24.19 13.71
N CYS A 324 -10.82 -23.62 13.01
CA CYS A 324 -11.90 -22.87 13.63
C CYS A 324 -12.88 -23.79 14.35
N ASN A 325 -13.49 -23.30 15.43
CA ASN A 325 -14.46 -24.06 16.19
C ASN A 325 -15.83 -24.05 15.51
N ILE A 326 -16.01 -24.95 14.54
CA ILE A 326 -17.26 -25.09 13.79
C ILE A 326 -18.43 -25.45 14.71
N ALA A 327 -18.18 -26.16 15.82
CA ALA A 327 -19.22 -26.47 16.81
C ALA A 327 -19.70 -25.23 17.57
N ALA A 328 -18.91 -24.16 17.60
CA ALA A 328 -19.29 -22.85 18.13
C ALA A 328 -19.75 -21.86 17.03
N GLY A 329 -19.89 -22.31 15.78
CA GLY A 329 -20.33 -21.47 14.66
C GLY A 329 -19.25 -20.58 14.04
N GLU A 330 -17.97 -20.82 14.35
CA GLU A 330 -16.88 -20.06 13.75
C GLU A 330 -16.62 -20.45 12.29
N SER A 331 -16.16 -19.48 11.50
CA SER A 331 -15.65 -19.68 10.14
C SER A 331 -14.36 -18.90 9.94
N CYS A 332 -13.59 -19.26 8.92
CA CYS A 332 -12.34 -18.58 8.61
C CYS A 332 -12.59 -17.39 7.69
N PHE A 333 -12.17 -16.20 8.12
CA PHE A 333 -12.22 -15.00 7.30
C PHE A 333 -10.93 -14.21 7.42
N ASN A 334 -10.26 -13.98 6.28
CA ASN A 334 -8.97 -13.29 6.22
C ASN A 334 -7.94 -13.85 7.23
N GLY A 335 -7.94 -15.17 7.41
CA GLY A 335 -6.99 -15.86 8.29
C GLY A 335 -7.31 -15.77 9.78
N VAL A 336 -8.53 -15.34 10.15
CA VAL A 336 -8.98 -15.28 11.53
C VAL A 336 -10.24 -16.13 11.71
N CYS A 337 -10.20 -17.03 12.69
CA CYS A 337 -11.41 -17.73 13.14
C CYS A 337 -12.28 -16.77 13.91
N GLY A 338 -13.52 -16.61 13.46
CA GLY A 338 -14.50 -15.81 14.15
C GLY A 338 -15.89 -16.31 13.86
N ILE A 339 -16.81 -16.01 14.77
CA ILE A 339 -18.22 -16.01 14.44
C ILE A 339 -18.39 -14.82 13.51
N LEU A 340 -18.35 -15.08 12.20
CA LEU A 340 -18.94 -14.14 11.30
C LEU A 340 -20.42 -14.20 11.64
N ASP A 341 -20.97 -13.11 12.16
CA ASP A 341 -22.39 -12.81 11.99
C ASP A 341 -22.63 -12.60 10.48
N VAL A 342 -22.40 -13.64 9.66
CA VAL A 342 -23.12 -13.79 8.40
C VAL A 342 -24.52 -14.24 8.79
N GLY A 343 -25.22 -13.28 9.40
CA GLY A 343 -26.59 -13.06 9.05
C GLY A 343 -26.74 -13.25 7.54
N VAL A 344 -27.75 -14.02 7.15
CA VAL A 344 -28.11 -14.39 5.79
C VAL A 344 -27.48 -13.46 4.74
N LEU A 345 -26.80 -14.02 3.72
CA LEU A 345 -26.34 -13.23 2.56
C LEU A 345 -27.57 -12.55 1.91
N CYS A 346 -27.81 -11.31 2.31
CA CYS A 346 -28.91 -10.52 1.83
C CYS A 346 -28.58 -9.98 0.44
N ALA A 347 -29.58 -9.96 -0.43
CA ALA A 347 -29.43 -9.32 -1.73
C ALA A 347 -29.02 -7.85 -1.55
N VAL A 348 -28.30 -7.29 -2.53
CA VAL A 348 -27.83 -5.90 -2.49
C VAL A 348 -28.97 -4.96 -2.12
N GLY A 349 -28.78 -4.17 -1.07
CA GLY A 349 -29.79 -3.23 -0.54
C GLY A 349 -30.67 -3.78 0.59
N LEU A 350 -30.47 -5.03 1.01
CA LEU A 350 -31.11 -5.65 2.17
C LEU A 350 -30.08 -5.93 3.27
N PHE A 351 -30.55 -5.97 4.51
CA PHE A 351 -29.74 -6.12 5.72
C PHE A 351 -30.30 -7.24 6.59
N ASP A 352 -29.43 -8.00 7.23
CA ASP A 352 -29.89 -9.08 8.11
C ASP A 352 -30.42 -8.53 9.43
N CYS A 353 -31.65 -8.89 9.76
CA CYS A 353 -32.29 -8.65 11.04
C CYS A 353 -32.72 -9.98 11.65
N ALA A 354 -31.82 -10.57 12.43
CA ALA A 354 -32.01 -11.85 13.12
C ALA A 354 -32.38 -13.02 12.17
N GLY A 355 -31.66 -13.14 11.06
CA GLY A 355 -31.83 -14.21 10.08
C GLY A 355 -32.87 -13.92 8.99
N THR A 356 -33.37 -12.69 8.90
CA THR A 356 -34.28 -12.23 7.84
C THR A 356 -33.73 -10.99 7.16
N CYS A 357 -33.63 -11.03 5.84
CA CYS A 357 -33.22 -9.89 5.04
C CYS A 357 -34.35 -8.88 4.89
N VAL A 358 -34.17 -7.68 5.43
CA VAL A 358 -35.13 -6.57 5.37
C VAL A 358 -34.49 -5.32 4.78
N SER A 359 -35.30 -4.40 4.26
CA SER A 359 -34.82 -3.10 3.80
C SER A 359 -34.91 -2.09 4.93
N PHE A 360 -33.86 -1.28 5.13
CA PHE A 360 -33.90 -0.19 6.10
C PHE A 360 -34.76 1.00 5.66
N SER A 361 -35.40 0.91 4.49
CA SER A 361 -36.42 1.88 4.05
C SER A 361 -37.85 1.39 4.33
N ASP A 362 -38.02 0.22 4.94
CA ASP A 362 -39.33 -0.33 5.27
C ASP A 362 -39.88 0.33 6.54
N GLU A 363 -41.21 0.50 6.63
CA GLU A 363 -41.87 1.17 7.76
C GLU A 363 -41.64 0.49 9.12
N THR A 364 -41.29 -0.80 9.11
CA THR A 364 -41.01 -1.60 10.31
C THR A 364 -39.52 -1.78 10.61
N ASN A 365 -38.63 -1.23 9.77
CA ASN A 365 -37.18 -1.34 9.91
C ASN A 365 -36.46 -0.04 9.54
N CYS A 366 -37.07 1.12 9.81
CA CYS A 366 -36.60 2.41 9.30
C CYS A 366 -35.25 2.81 9.92
N GLY A 367 -34.18 2.71 9.13
CA GLY A 367 -32.81 3.00 9.58
C GLY A 367 -32.16 1.88 10.41
N GLY A 368 -32.86 0.77 10.64
CA GLY A 368 -32.34 -0.35 11.42
C GLY A 368 -33.39 -1.40 11.77
N CYS A 369 -32.94 -2.56 12.24
CA CYS A 369 -33.81 -3.70 12.56
C CYS A 369 -34.87 -3.35 13.62
N GLY A 370 -36.16 -3.58 13.28
CA GLY A 370 -37.28 -3.39 14.18
C GLY A 370 -37.61 -1.94 14.54
N ILE A 371 -37.00 -0.96 13.85
CA ILE A 371 -37.28 0.46 14.07
C ILE A 371 -38.57 0.83 13.33
N VAL A 372 -39.62 1.11 14.09
CA VAL A 372 -40.91 1.58 13.57
C VAL A 372 -41.03 3.08 13.81
N CYS A 373 -41.45 3.82 12.78
CA CYS A 373 -41.67 5.25 12.91
C CYS A 373 -42.90 5.56 13.77
N GLU A 374 -42.82 6.62 14.59
CA GLU A 374 -43.92 7.03 15.48
C GLU A 374 -45.17 7.45 14.68
N GLU A 375 -46.35 7.36 15.31
CA GLU A 375 -47.61 7.76 14.67
C GLU A 375 -47.53 9.18 14.09
N GLY A 376 -47.89 9.32 12.81
CA GLY A 376 -47.80 10.60 12.09
C GLY A 376 -46.47 10.82 11.34
N THR A 377 -45.57 9.84 11.34
CA THR A 377 -44.32 9.87 10.56
C THR A 377 -44.21 8.67 9.61
N SER A 378 -43.41 8.78 8.55
CA SER A 378 -43.15 7.70 7.58
C SER A 378 -41.66 7.52 7.35
N CYS A 379 -41.26 6.32 6.93
CA CYS A 379 -39.86 6.07 6.61
C CYS A 379 -39.50 6.68 5.25
N ALA A 380 -38.53 7.58 5.22
CA ALA A 380 -37.97 8.16 4.00
C ALA A 380 -36.45 8.07 4.03
N GLY A 381 -35.87 7.26 3.13
CA GLY A 381 -34.42 7.09 3.02
C GLY A 381 -33.75 6.50 4.26
N GLY A 382 -34.50 5.69 5.03
CA GLY A 382 -34.03 5.11 6.29
C GLY A 382 -34.11 6.05 7.49
N VAL A 383 -34.89 7.12 7.40
CA VAL A 383 -35.14 8.05 8.51
C VAL A 383 -36.65 8.28 8.67
N CYS A 384 -37.14 8.29 9.91
CA CYS A 384 -38.52 8.63 10.21
C CYS A 384 -38.76 10.13 10.04
N CYS A 385 -39.64 10.48 9.10
CA CYS A 385 -39.92 11.85 8.70
C CYS A 385 -41.40 12.19 8.91
N LEU A 386 -41.69 13.41 9.37
CA LEU A 386 -43.06 13.93 9.46
C LEU A 386 -43.62 14.15 8.03
N PHE A 387 -44.90 13.86 7.82
CA PHE A 387 -45.56 14.11 6.54
C PHE A 387 -45.35 15.58 6.09
N GLY A 388 -44.74 15.78 4.92
CA GLY A 388 -44.86 17.04 4.18
C GLY A 388 -43.66 17.99 4.13
N LEU A 389 -42.41 17.52 4.32
CA LEU A 389 -41.23 18.32 3.99
C LEU A 389 -40.40 17.64 2.88
N THR A 390 -40.82 17.84 1.64
CA THR A 390 -39.98 17.67 0.42
C THR A 390 -39.57 19.03 -0.11
#